data_AF-A0AA43Q7H4-F1
#
_entry.id   AF-A0AA43Q7H4-F1
#
_cell.length_a   1.000
_cell.length_b   1.000
_cell.length_c   1.000
_cell.angle_alpha   90.00
_cell.angle_beta   90.00
_cell.angle_gamma   90.00
#
_symmetry.space_group_name_H-M   'P 1'
#
loop_
_entity.id
_entity.type
_entity.pdbx_description
1 polymer ?
#
loop_
_entity_poly.entity_id
_entity_poly.type
_entity_poly.pdbx_seq_one_letter_code
_entity_poly.pdbx_strand_id
1 'polypeptide(L)'
;MKNKVETYIERFKATIQSLEHADERIKKQDIDFVRALSRIVETHPGIKSGRSKYIAEKALLISCALDMSSEEKKDIFYAALLMQIGKITLPDKLLTKPFYSMSVVDKYRYLGHSVESEALLLGLTQFAGATTLIRHQYEHYNGQGFPDGLKQQNIPLGSRILSVVSDYIEYLEGSMTGKVMYADAALSQLMIRKESCYDPDIVDIFANVLKGATVEELKEALAKSKLLAVATERWRKGFVMNSQNKHIKPISIVEIALPQLKVGMKVDRIYFGGQLYIRNCVVDQSIIDNVTKLAKNYGNNLIIKICLDVK
;
A
#
# COMPACT_ATOMS: atom_id res chain seq x y z
N MET A 1 16.10 8.25 56.13
CA MET A 1 16.52 7.36 55.02
C MET A 1 15.38 6.99 54.07
N LYS A 2 14.22 6.49 54.57
CA LYS A 2 13.05 6.12 53.73
C LYS A 2 12.60 7.19 52.72
N ASN A 3 12.49 8.45 53.14
CA ASN A 3 12.01 9.55 52.29
C ASN A 3 12.94 9.84 51.08
N LYS A 4 14.26 9.61 51.22
CA LYS A 4 15.21 9.73 50.09
C LYS A 4 15.00 8.59 49.09
N VAL A 5 14.79 7.36 49.56
CA VAL A 5 14.58 6.19 48.70
C VAL A 5 13.28 6.32 47.89
N GLU A 6 12.19 6.76 48.51
CA GLU A 6 10.93 7.03 47.82
C GLU A 6 11.08 8.11 46.74
N THR A 7 11.79 9.20 47.05
CA THR A 7 12.09 10.26 46.07
C THR A 7 12.90 9.74 44.87
N TYR A 8 13.86 8.84 45.10
CA TYR A 8 14.63 8.20 44.03
C TYR A 8 13.76 7.27 43.18
N ILE A 9 12.88 6.48 43.79
CA ILE A 9 11.96 5.59 43.06
C ILE A 9 11.02 6.41 42.18
N GLU A 10 10.46 7.52 42.68
CA GLU A 10 9.57 8.38 41.90
C GLU A 10 10.32 9.09 40.75
N ARG A 11 11.55 9.58 40.98
CA ARG A 11 12.41 10.09 39.89
C ARG A 11 12.75 9.02 38.85
N PHE A 12 13.02 7.79 39.29
CA PHE A 12 13.35 6.69 38.39
C PHE A 12 12.14 6.30 37.53
N LYS A 13 10.94 6.16 38.11
CA LYS A 13 9.70 5.93 37.38
C LYS A 13 9.42 7.04 36.37
N ALA A 14 9.55 8.31 36.78
CA ALA A 14 9.36 9.45 35.89
C ALA A 14 10.37 9.46 34.73
N THR A 15 11.61 9.03 34.97
CA THR A 15 12.64 8.91 33.93
C THR A 15 12.30 7.79 32.94
N ILE A 16 11.90 6.60 33.42
CA ILE A 16 11.45 5.49 32.56
C ILE A 16 10.27 5.94 31.71
N GLN A 17 9.27 6.56 32.31
CA GLN A 17 8.09 7.03 31.59
C GLN A 17 8.48 8.06 30.52
N SER A 18 9.38 9.01 30.83
CA SER A 18 9.88 9.95 29.83
C SER A 18 10.65 9.26 28.70
N LEU A 19 11.41 8.21 28.99
CA LEU A 19 12.13 7.43 27.98
C LEU A 19 11.17 6.68 27.06
N GLU A 20 10.14 6.05 27.60
CA GLU A 20 9.09 5.39 26.82
C GLU A 20 8.38 6.38 25.89
N HIS A 21 8.01 7.56 26.39
CA HIS A 21 7.40 8.60 25.57
C HIS A 21 8.35 9.14 24.49
N ALA A 22 9.65 9.25 24.79
CA ALA A 22 10.65 9.65 23.80
C ALA A 22 10.81 8.60 22.69
N ASP A 23 10.87 7.32 23.05
CA ASP A 23 10.94 6.20 22.11
C ASP A 23 9.69 6.13 21.22
N GLU A 24 8.49 6.30 21.79
CA GLU A 24 7.24 6.36 21.02
C GLU A 24 7.21 7.56 20.05
N ARG A 25 7.76 8.71 20.47
CA ARG A 25 7.88 9.89 19.61
C ARG A 25 8.82 9.65 18.43
N ILE A 26 9.99 9.03 18.68
CA ILE A 26 10.96 8.70 17.62
C ILE A 26 10.33 7.73 16.62
N LYS A 27 9.73 6.63 17.09
CA LYS A 27 9.03 5.66 16.24
C LYS A 27 7.96 6.30 15.36
N LYS A 28 7.19 7.23 15.92
CA LYS A 28 6.17 7.97 15.17
C LYS A 28 6.79 8.88 14.10
N GLN A 29 7.87 9.58 14.44
CA GLN A 29 8.60 10.43 13.50
C GLN A 29 9.20 9.62 12.35
N ASP A 30 9.77 8.44 12.63
CA ASP A 30 10.32 7.54 11.61
C ASP A 30 9.25 7.09 10.62
N ILE A 31 8.09 6.67 11.12
CA ILE A 31 6.97 6.24 10.27
C ILE A 31 6.46 7.42 9.42
N ASP A 32 6.31 8.60 10.01
CA ASP A 32 5.85 9.77 9.27
C ASP A 32 6.85 10.23 8.19
N PHE A 33 8.15 10.10 8.47
CA PHE A 33 9.22 10.35 7.50
C PHE A 33 9.16 9.34 6.34
N VAL A 34 9.09 8.03 6.63
CA VAL A 34 8.99 7.00 5.59
C VAL A 34 7.73 7.18 4.73
N ARG A 35 6.60 7.53 5.33
CA ARG A 35 5.39 7.87 4.59
C ARG A 35 5.56 9.09 3.69
N ALA A 36 6.28 10.11 4.16
CA ALA A 36 6.57 11.29 3.35
C ALA A 36 7.42 10.92 2.14
N LEU A 37 8.48 10.12 2.32
CA LEU A 37 9.31 9.60 1.23
C LEU A 37 8.49 8.79 0.22
N SER A 38 7.67 7.85 0.71
CA SER A 38 6.78 7.05 -0.12
C SER A 38 5.86 7.93 -0.98
N ARG A 39 5.24 8.96 -0.40
CA ARG A 39 4.42 9.92 -1.14
C ARG A 39 5.21 10.72 -2.18
N ILE A 40 6.44 11.12 -1.86
CA ILE A 40 7.31 11.84 -2.80
C ILE A 40 7.61 10.96 -4.01
N VAL A 41 7.97 9.69 -3.79
CA VAL A 41 8.18 8.72 -4.88
C VAL A 41 6.93 8.58 -5.74
N GLU A 42 5.76 8.46 -5.11
CA GLU A 42 4.48 8.37 -5.82
C GLU A 42 4.02 9.66 -6.52
N THR A 43 4.74 10.78 -6.38
CA THR A 43 4.50 11.96 -7.22
C THR A 43 5.08 11.82 -8.62
N HIS A 44 5.99 10.86 -8.82
CA HIS A 44 6.69 10.67 -10.08
C HIS A 44 5.74 10.13 -11.17
N PRO A 45 5.80 10.64 -12.42
CA PRO A 45 4.95 10.18 -13.51
C PRO A 45 5.10 8.67 -13.74
N GLY A 46 3.97 7.94 -13.76
CA GLY A 46 3.94 6.48 -13.94
C GLY A 46 3.83 5.68 -12.64
N ILE A 47 3.96 6.32 -11.48
CA ILE A 47 3.66 5.69 -10.18
C ILE A 47 2.31 6.21 -9.68
N LYS A 48 1.38 5.31 -9.36
CA LYS A 48 0.07 5.71 -8.84
C LYS A 48 0.15 5.99 -7.33
N SER A 49 -0.49 7.08 -6.92
CA SER A 49 -0.56 7.47 -5.51
C SER A 49 -1.44 6.54 -4.69
N GLY A 50 -0.98 6.21 -3.48
CA GLY A 50 -1.66 5.33 -2.53
C GLY A 50 -1.32 3.85 -2.70
N ARG A 51 -0.46 3.51 -3.66
CA ARG A 51 -0.04 2.13 -3.93
C ARG A 51 0.77 1.54 -2.79
N SER A 52 1.82 2.24 -2.36
CA SER A 52 2.66 1.82 -1.23
C SER A 52 1.85 1.65 0.05
N LYS A 53 0.87 2.53 0.27
CA LYS A 53 -0.09 2.40 1.39
C LYS A 53 -0.91 1.11 1.28
N TYR A 54 -1.52 0.86 0.12
CA TYR A 54 -2.33 -0.33 -0.10
C TYR A 54 -1.52 -1.61 0.15
N ILE A 55 -0.31 -1.66 -0.40
CA ILE A 55 0.59 -2.80 -0.23
C ILE A 55 0.92 -3.00 1.25
N ALA A 56 1.25 -1.92 1.97
CA ALA A 56 1.57 -1.99 3.39
C ALA A 56 0.40 -2.51 4.25
N GLU A 57 -0.82 -2.05 3.97
CA GLU A 57 -2.02 -2.52 4.68
C GLU A 57 -2.29 -4.01 4.44
N LYS A 58 -2.20 -4.47 3.18
CA LYS A 58 -2.45 -5.88 2.85
C LYS A 58 -1.33 -6.79 3.31
N ALA A 59 -0.08 -6.37 3.16
CA ALA A 59 1.08 -7.12 3.63
C ALA A 59 1.05 -7.31 5.16
N LEU A 60 0.60 -6.30 5.91
CA LEU A 60 0.40 -6.41 7.36
C LEU A 60 -0.72 -7.38 7.75
N LEU A 61 -1.84 -7.41 6.99
CA LEU A 61 -2.90 -8.38 7.25
C LEU A 61 -2.41 -9.82 7.02
N ILE A 62 -1.65 -10.05 5.95
CA ILE A 62 -1.06 -11.36 5.64
C ILE A 62 -0.03 -11.74 6.71
N SER A 63 0.85 -10.83 7.13
CA SER A 63 1.86 -11.13 8.16
C SER A 63 1.24 -11.39 9.53
N CYS A 64 0.10 -10.78 9.84
CA CYS A 64 -0.70 -11.15 11.00
C CYS A 64 -1.31 -12.55 10.88
N ALA A 65 -1.86 -12.91 9.73
CA ALA A 65 -2.42 -14.25 9.50
C ALA A 65 -1.37 -15.37 9.53
N LEU A 66 -0.10 -15.03 9.27
CA LEU A 66 1.06 -15.92 9.34
C LEU A 66 1.76 -15.91 10.71
N ASP A 67 1.20 -15.23 11.71
CA ASP A 67 1.78 -15.11 13.05
C ASP A 67 3.24 -14.62 13.08
N MET A 68 3.63 -13.78 12.12
CA MET A 68 4.98 -13.21 12.06
C MET A 68 5.29 -12.38 13.31
N SER A 69 6.56 -12.31 13.70
CA SER A 69 7.00 -11.53 14.85
C SER A 69 6.74 -10.02 14.66
N SER A 70 6.77 -9.26 15.76
CA SER A 70 6.62 -7.80 15.71
C SER A 70 7.71 -7.12 14.89
N GLU A 71 8.92 -7.68 14.86
CA GLU A 71 10.05 -7.17 14.09
C GLU A 71 9.85 -7.43 12.59
N GLU A 72 9.48 -8.65 12.19
CA GLU A 72 9.18 -8.97 10.79
C GLU A 72 7.98 -8.18 10.25
N LYS A 73 6.96 -7.95 11.09
CA LYS A 73 5.82 -7.07 10.77
C LYS A 73 6.26 -5.61 10.55
N LYS A 74 7.21 -5.13 11.35
CA LYS A 74 7.81 -3.79 11.18
C LYS A 74 8.59 -3.72 9.87
N ASP A 75 9.41 -4.73 9.56
CA ASP A 75 10.20 -4.78 8.34
C ASP A 75 9.35 -4.82 7.09
N ILE A 76 8.32 -5.68 7.04
CA ILE A 76 7.43 -5.75 5.86
C ILE A 76 6.62 -4.46 5.67
N PHE A 77 6.24 -3.79 6.77
CA PHE A 77 5.55 -2.50 6.69
C PHE A 77 6.43 -1.42 6.07
N TYR A 78 7.68 -1.29 6.53
CA TYR A 78 8.62 -0.34 5.92
C TYR A 78 8.99 -0.72 4.49
N ALA A 79 9.17 -2.02 4.22
CA ALA A 79 9.47 -2.52 2.88
C ALA A 79 8.35 -2.16 1.90
N ALA A 80 7.09 -2.37 2.27
CA ALA A 80 5.94 -2.00 1.45
C ALA A 80 5.84 -0.49 1.16
N LEU A 81 6.24 0.35 2.12
CA LEU A 81 6.26 1.81 1.92
C LEU A 81 7.40 2.26 1.01
N LEU A 82 8.57 1.62 1.14
CA LEU A 82 9.81 2.03 0.49
C LEU A 82 10.14 1.24 -0.79
N MET A 83 9.41 0.17 -1.13
CA MET A 83 9.74 -0.72 -2.25
C MET A 83 9.86 -0.04 -3.62
N GLN A 84 9.27 1.14 -3.77
CA GLN A 84 9.32 1.92 -5.00
C GLN A 84 10.44 2.97 -5.01
N ILE A 85 11.22 3.14 -3.92
CA ILE A 85 12.23 4.21 -3.78
C ILE A 85 13.26 4.17 -4.91
N GLY A 86 13.70 2.98 -5.33
CA GLY A 86 14.65 2.83 -6.44
C GLY A 86 14.09 3.27 -7.79
N LYS A 87 12.77 3.37 -7.96
CA LYS A 87 12.16 3.84 -9.22
C LYS A 87 12.53 5.28 -9.54
N ILE A 88 12.98 6.08 -8.57
CA ILE A 88 13.47 7.46 -8.81
C ILE A 88 14.68 7.51 -9.75
N THR A 89 15.39 6.41 -9.91
CA THR A 89 16.55 6.28 -10.81
C THR A 89 16.13 6.01 -12.26
N LEU A 90 14.87 5.69 -12.50
CA LEU A 90 14.33 5.30 -13.79
C LEU A 90 13.77 6.52 -14.55
N PRO A 91 13.89 6.54 -15.89
CA PRO A 91 13.31 7.62 -16.68
C PRO A 91 11.77 7.53 -16.74
N ASP A 92 11.08 8.66 -16.73
CA ASP A 92 9.61 8.77 -16.78
C ASP A 92 8.98 7.96 -17.93
N LYS A 93 9.64 7.94 -19.09
CA LYS A 93 9.20 7.17 -20.28
C LYS A 93 9.15 5.67 -20.02
N LEU A 94 10.02 5.16 -19.15
CA LEU A 94 10.02 3.75 -18.75
C LEU A 94 8.91 3.49 -17.72
N LEU A 95 8.74 4.38 -16.74
CA LEU A 95 7.74 4.22 -15.67
C LEU A 95 6.30 4.31 -16.16
N THR A 96 6.04 5.09 -17.20
CA THR A 96 4.70 5.23 -17.81
C THR A 96 4.35 4.10 -18.77
N LYS A 97 5.32 3.26 -19.15
CA LYS A 97 5.13 2.16 -20.11
C LYS A 97 4.64 0.91 -19.39
N PRO A 98 3.60 0.21 -19.89
CA PRO A 98 3.19 -1.06 -19.31
C PRO A 98 4.27 -2.13 -19.44
N PHE A 99 4.48 -2.92 -18.38
CA PHE A 99 5.56 -3.90 -18.29
C PHE A 99 5.58 -4.89 -19.46
N TYR A 100 4.42 -5.41 -19.91
CA TYR A 100 4.37 -6.35 -21.03
C TYR A 100 5.01 -5.81 -22.32
N SER A 101 4.89 -4.49 -22.55
CA SER A 101 5.34 -3.80 -23.76
C SER A 101 6.81 -3.37 -23.70
N MET A 102 7.46 -3.48 -22.54
CA MET A 102 8.87 -3.12 -22.35
C MET A 102 9.78 -4.06 -23.13
N SER A 103 10.88 -3.53 -23.67
CA SER A 103 11.93 -4.35 -24.25
C SER A 103 12.59 -5.22 -23.16
N VAL A 104 13.35 -6.25 -23.53
CA VAL A 104 14.05 -7.08 -22.55
C VAL A 104 14.99 -6.22 -21.68
N VAL A 105 15.74 -5.31 -22.30
CA VAL A 105 16.64 -4.39 -21.59
C VAL A 105 15.87 -3.47 -20.63
N ASP A 106 14.72 -2.95 -21.07
CA ASP A 106 13.87 -2.12 -20.24
C ASP A 106 13.27 -2.89 -19.06
N LYS A 107 12.89 -4.17 -19.25
CA LYS A 107 12.42 -5.03 -18.16
C LYS A 107 13.50 -5.26 -17.12
N TYR A 108 14.73 -5.58 -17.54
CA TYR A 108 15.85 -5.73 -16.61
C TYR A 108 16.12 -4.43 -15.84
N ARG A 109 16.09 -3.28 -16.53
CA ARG A 109 16.26 -1.98 -15.87
C ARG A 109 15.11 -1.68 -14.91
N TYR A 110 13.87 -1.99 -15.30
CA TYR A 110 12.70 -1.83 -14.46
C TYR A 110 12.85 -2.69 -13.20
N LEU A 111 13.07 -4.00 -13.32
CA LEU A 111 13.23 -4.90 -12.16
C LEU A 111 14.46 -4.53 -11.31
N GLY A 112 15.50 -4.00 -11.95
CA GLY A 112 16.73 -3.50 -11.31
C GLY A 112 16.52 -2.45 -10.23
N HIS A 113 15.37 -1.76 -10.19
CA HIS A 113 15.11 -0.80 -9.11
C HIS A 113 15.04 -1.44 -7.73
N SER A 114 14.87 -2.77 -7.61
CA SER A 114 14.95 -3.44 -6.31
C SER A 114 16.38 -3.37 -5.72
N VAL A 115 17.39 -3.54 -6.57
CA VAL A 115 18.80 -3.41 -6.23
C VAL A 115 19.16 -1.94 -5.98
N GLU A 116 18.67 -1.02 -6.81
CA GLU A 116 18.86 0.42 -6.57
C GLU A 116 18.20 0.87 -5.27
N SER A 117 17.05 0.30 -4.91
CA SER A 117 16.40 0.58 -3.62
C SER A 117 17.27 0.17 -2.45
N GLU A 118 17.93 -0.98 -2.53
CA GLU A 118 18.90 -1.40 -1.52
C GLU A 118 20.08 -0.43 -1.42
N ALA A 119 20.65 -0.04 -2.56
CA ALA A 119 21.76 0.93 -2.58
C ALA A 119 21.37 2.27 -1.96
N LEU A 120 20.15 2.77 -2.22
CA LEU A 120 19.63 4.02 -1.66
C LEU A 120 19.34 3.94 -0.15
N LEU A 121 18.99 2.75 0.35
CA LEU A 121 18.70 2.52 1.77
C LEU A 121 19.94 2.06 2.55
N LEU A 122 21.07 1.87 1.88
CA LEU A 122 22.33 1.44 2.49
C LEU A 122 22.77 2.44 3.56
N GLY A 123 23.20 1.92 4.72
CA GLY A 123 23.62 2.73 5.87
C GLY A 123 22.48 3.11 6.82
N LEU A 124 21.21 2.93 6.44
CA LEU A 124 20.07 3.07 7.34
C LEU A 124 19.79 1.75 8.05
N THR A 125 20.57 1.45 9.09
CA THR A 125 20.56 0.17 9.82
C THR A 125 19.17 -0.23 10.34
N GLN A 126 18.36 0.76 10.73
CA GLN A 126 16.96 0.58 11.16
C GLN A 126 16.02 0.00 10.08
N PHE A 127 16.43 0.01 8.81
CA PHE A 127 15.69 -0.53 7.68
C PHE A 127 16.36 -1.76 7.06
N ALA A 128 17.39 -2.34 7.68
CA ALA A 128 18.14 -3.46 7.09
C ALA A 128 17.24 -4.66 6.70
N GLY A 129 16.30 -5.05 7.58
CA GLY A 129 15.32 -6.09 7.28
C GLY A 129 14.43 -5.68 6.10
N ALA A 130 13.83 -4.49 6.16
CA ALA A 130 13.02 -3.96 5.06
C ALA A 130 13.77 -3.90 3.71
N THR A 131 15.03 -3.48 3.71
CA THR A 131 15.90 -3.42 2.54
C THR A 131 16.09 -4.81 1.90
N THR A 132 16.36 -5.81 2.73
CA THR A 132 16.45 -7.21 2.29
C THR A 132 15.14 -7.63 1.61
N LEU A 133 14.00 -7.28 2.20
CA LEU A 133 12.70 -7.62 1.61
C LEU A 133 12.47 -6.95 0.24
N ILE A 134 12.86 -5.67 0.11
CA ILE A 134 12.72 -4.90 -1.13
C ILE A 134 13.61 -5.47 -2.24
N ARG A 135 14.86 -5.83 -1.94
CA ARG A 135 15.81 -6.38 -2.93
C ARG A 135 15.21 -7.60 -3.64
N HIS A 136 14.64 -8.52 -2.87
CA HIS A 136 14.13 -9.80 -3.35
C HIS A 136 12.65 -9.78 -3.74
N GLN A 137 12.02 -8.60 -3.88
CA GLN A 137 10.58 -8.50 -4.19
C GLN A 137 10.20 -9.07 -5.58
N TYR A 138 11.18 -9.25 -6.47
CA TYR A 138 11.02 -9.81 -7.81
C TYR A 138 11.55 -11.25 -7.95
N GLU A 139 11.87 -11.89 -6.83
CA GLU A 139 12.17 -13.31 -6.84
C GLU A 139 10.90 -14.11 -7.13
N HIS A 140 11.02 -15.13 -7.98
CA HIS A 140 9.92 -16.03 -8.31
C HIS A 140 10.07 -17.31 -7.50
N TYR A 141 8.95 -17.83 -6.98
CA TYR A 141 8.92 -19.03 -6.15
C TYR A 141 9.66 -20.24 -6.76
N ASN A 142 9.67 -20.36 -8.10
CA ASN A 142 10.36 -21.40 -8.85
C ASN A 142 11.87 -21.18 -9.07
N GLY A 143 12.44 -20.04 -8.68
CA GLY A 143 13.84 -19.67 -8.86
C GLY A 143 14.17 -18.95 -10.18
N GLN A 144 13.17 -18.60 -11.00
CA GLN A 144 13.36 -17.85 -12.25
C GLN A 144 13.20 -16.33 -12.06
N GLY A 145 13.40 -15.85 -10.84
CA GLY A 145 13.26 -14.47 -10.46
C GLY A 145 14.56 -13.67 -10.63
N PHE A 146 14.51 -12.45 -10.12
CA PHE A 146 15.62 -11.49 -10.12
C PHE A 146 15.64 -10.77 -8.75
N PRO A 147 16.81 -10.39 -8.19
CA PRO A 147 18.15 -10.39 -8.80
C PRO A 147 18.99 -11.66 -8.60
N ASP A 148 18.70 -12.46 -7.58
CA ASP A 148 19.63 -13.50 -7.10
C ASP A 148 19.16 -14.92 -7.46
N GLY A 149 17.95 -15.07 -8.00
CA GLY A 149 17.41 -16.37 -8.45
C GLY A 149 17.07 -17.28 -7.27
N LEU A 150 16.68 -16.68 -6.14
CA LEU A 150 16.29 -17.40 -4.94
C LEU A 150 15.03 -18.22 -5.21
N LYS A 151 14.95 -19.40 -4.58
CA LYS A 151 13.88 -20.38 -4.81
C LYS A 151 13.16 -20.73 -3.51
N GLN A 152 11.83 -20.78 -3.58
CA GLN A 152 10.96 -21.21 -2.49
C GLN A 152 11.29 -20.52 -1.16
N GLN A 153 11.63 -21.30 -0.12
CA GLN A 153 11.89 -20.81 1.23
C GLN A 153 13.21 -20.04 1.36
N ASN A 154 14.08 -20.08 0.36
CA ASN A 154 15.26 -19.21 0.32
C ASN A 154 14.88 -17.75 0.04
N ILE A 155 13.68 -17.51 -0.51
CA ILE A 155 13.14 -16.15 -0.67
C ILE A 155 12.61 -15.69 0.69
N PRO A 156 13.04 -14.52 1.22
CA PRO A 156 12.51 -14.01 2.46
C PRO A 156 10.98 -13.98 2.48
N LEU A 157 10.37 -14.41 3.58
CA LEU A 157 8.91 -14.52 3.69
C LEU A 157 8.22 -13.20 3.34
N GLY A 158 8.75 -12.09 3.85
CA GLY A 158 8.23 -10.75 3.53
C GLY A 158 8.27 -10.44 2.03
N SER A 159 9.34 -10.80 1.31
CA SER A 159 9.45 -10.58 -0.14
C SER A 159 8.40 -11.39 -0.92
N ARG A 160 8.14 -12.63 -0.51
CA ARG A 160 7.08 -13.45 -1.09
C ARG A 160 5.70 -12.80 -0.89
N ILE A 161 5.42 -12.24 0.27
CA ILE A 161 4.19 -11.48 0.53
C ILE A 161 4.11 -10.22 -0.36
N LEU A 162 5.19 -9.44 -0.42
CA LEU A 162 5.24 -8.21 -1.21
C LEU A 162 5.01 -8.48 -2.70
N SER A 163 5.58 -9.56 -3.26
CA SER A 163 5.41 -9.92 -4.67
C SER A 163 3.94 -10.15 -5.05
N VAL A 164 3.19 -10.90 -4.23
CA VAL A 164 1.77 -11.20 -4.47
C VAL A 164 0.92 -9.94 -4.43
N VAL A 165 1.11 -9.11 -3.39
CA VAL A 165 0.30 -7.91 -3.19
C VAL A 165 0.64 -6.83 -4.22
N SER A 166 1.92 -6.68 -4.58
CA SER A 166 2.38 -5.72 -5.57
C SER A 166 1.89 -6.08 -6.97
N ASP A 167 2.00 -7.34 -7.39
CA ASP A 167 1.53 -7.76 -8.71
C ASP A 167 0.00 -7.65 -8.82
N TYR A 168 -0.74 -7.95 -7.74
CA TYR A 168 -2.19 -7.75 -7.70
C TYR A 168 -2.59 -6.31 -8.05
N ILE A 169 -1.97 -5.33 -7.38
CA ILE A 169 -2.27 -3.91 -7.64
C ILE A 169 -1.80 -3.50 -9.03
N GLU A 170 -0.69 -4.05 -9.56
CA GLU A 170 -0.26 -3.79 -10.94
C GLU A 170 -1.24 -4.29 -12.00
N TYR A 171 -1.86 -5.45 -11.79
CA TYR A 171 -2.93 -5.95 -12.66
C TYR A 171 -4.16 -5.05 -12.60
N LEU A 172 -4.59 -4.65 -11.40
CA LEU A 172 -5.69 -3.71 -11.24
C LEU A 172 -5.40 -2.38 -11.94
N GLU A 173 -4.18 -1.90 -11.84
CA GLU A 173 -3.79 -0.61 -12.40
C GLU A 173 -3.58 -0.63 -13.92
N GLY A 174 -3.40 -1.82 -14.50
CA GLY A 174 -2.98 -2.03 -15.88
C GLY A 174 -1.49 -1.79 -16.13
N SER A 175 -0.70 -1.56 -15.08
CA SER A 175 0.75 -1.32 -15.17
C SER A 175 1.48 -2.56 -15.68
N MET A 176 0.98 -3.76 -15.37
CA MET A 176 1.56 -5.02 -15.85
C MET A 176 1.18 -5.33 -17.32
N THR A 177 -0.10 -5.15 -17.67
CA THR A 177 -0.71 -5.70 -18.90
C THR A 177 -1.11 -4.65 -19.93
N GLY A 178 -1.02 -3.36 -19.58
CA GLY A 178 -1.51 -2.24 -20.37
C GLY A 178 -3.03 -2.04 -20.31
N LYS A 179 -3.75 -2.89 -19.59
CA LYS A 179 -5.21 -2.80 -19.41
C LYS A 179 -5.58 -3.06 -17.97
N VAL A 180 -6.38 -2.17 -17.40
CA VAL A 180 -6.97 -2.33 -16.06
C VAL A 180 -7.73 -3.66 -15.98
N MET A 181 -7.50 -4.42 -14.92
CA MET A 181 -8.22 -5.66 -14.62
C MET A 181 -9.19 -5.46 -13.45
N TYR A 182 -10.27 -6.23 -13.45
CA TYR A 182 -11.16 -6.35 -12.29
C TYR A 182 -10.51 -7.22 -11.20
N ALA A 183 -10.96 -7.07 -9.95
CA ALA A 183 -10.45 -7.80 -8.79
C ALA A 183 -10.38 -9.32 -9.02
N ASP A 184 -11.46 -9.93 -9.50
CA ASP A 184 -11.51 -11.38 -9.74
C ASP A 184 -10.54 -11.82 -10.85
N ALA A 185 -10.38 -10.99 -11.88
CA ALA A 185 -9.46 -11.26 -12.98
C ALA A 185 -7.99 -11.13 -12.52
N ALA A 186 -7.68 -10.09 -11.73
CA ALA A 186 -6.36 -9.90 -11.13
C ALA A 186 -6.01 -11.05 -10.17
N LEU A 187 -6.95 -11.47 -9.32
CA LEU A 187 -6.76 -12.64 -8.45
C LEU A 187 -6.57 -13.92 -9.27
N SER A 188 -7.34 -14.10 -10.35
CA SER A 188 -7.16 -15.24 -11.26
C SER A 188 -5.76 -15.29 -11.88
N GLN A 189 -5.17 -14.14 -12.22
CA GLN A 189 -3.78 -14.10 -12.71
C GLN A 189 -2.77 -14.58 -11.66
N LEU A 190 -2.98 -14.23 -10.39
CA LEU A 190 -2.15 -14.74 -9.29
C LEU A 190 -2.30 -16.25 -9.14
N MET A 191 -3.54 -16.75 -9.18
CA MET A 191 -3.84 -18.18 -9.08
C MET A 191 -3.20 -19.00 -10.22
N ILE A 192 -3.23 -18.47 -11.45
CA ILE A 192 -2.60 -19.13 -12.62
C ILE A 192 -1.08 -19.26 -12.44
N ARG A 193 -0.44 -18.29 -11.79
CA ARG A 193 1.01 -18.24 -11.56
C ARG A 193 1.41 -18.73 -10.15
N LYS A 194 0.48 -19.35 -9.42
CA LYS A 194 0.73 -20.02 -8.14
C LYS A 194 1.78 -21.12 -8.33
N GLU A 195 2.63 -21.35 -7.33
CA GLU A 195 3.76 -22.29 -7.33
C GLU A 195 4.90 -22.01 -8.32
N SER A 196 4.65 -21.23 -9.38
CA SER A 196 5.69 -20.77 -10.30
C SER A 196 6.28 -19.44 -9.84
N CYS A 197 5.48 -18.39 -9.83
CA CYS A 197 5.95 -17.04 -9.48
C CYS A 197 5.70 -16.76 -8.01
N TYR A 198 4.59 -17.27 -7.47
CA TYR A 198 4.15 -16.95 -6.13
C TYR A 198 4.14 -18.18 -5.22
N ASP A 199 4.41 -17.94 -3.95
CA ASP A 199 4.21 -18.91 -2.89
C ASP A 199 2.73 -19.29 -2.80
N PRO A 200 2.38 -20.59 -2.86
CA PRO A 200 1.00 -21.05 -2.83
C PRO A 200 0.24 -20.63 -1.57
N ASP A 201 0.87 -20.69 -0.39
CA ASP A 201 0.20 -20.41 0.88
C ASP A 201 -0.16 -18.92 0.98
N ILE A 202 0.72 -18.05 0.50
CA ILE A 202 0.51 -16.60 0.50
C ILE A 202 -0.61 -16.20 -0.44
N VAL A 203 -0.71 -16.82 -1.63
CA VAL A 203 -1.80 -16.55 -2.58
C VAL A 203 -3.15 -16.89 -1.95
N ASP A 204 -3.24 -18.04 -1.26
CA ASP A 204 -4.49 -18.47 -0.61
C ASP A 204 -4.87 -17.55 0.56
N ILE A 205 -3.91 -17.18 1.40
CA ILE A 205 -4.13 -16.22 2.50
C ILE A 205 -4.56 -14.86 1.93
N PHE A 206 -3.90 -14.37 0.89
CA PHE A 206 -4.25 -13.09 0.28
C PHE A 206 -5.66 -13.12 -0.32
N ALA A 207 -6.07 -14.22 -0.97
CA ALA A 207 -7.43 -14.40 -1.46
C ALA A 207 -8.46 -14.31 -0.32
N ASN A 208 -8.17 -14.88 0.85
CA ASN A 208 -9.03 -14.78 2.03
C ASN A 208 -9.08 -13.35 2.60
N VAL A 209 -7.92 -12.66 2.64
CA VAL A 209 -7.83 -11.24 3.04
C VAL A 209 -8.65 -10.34 2.12
N LEU A 210 -8.75 -10.64 0.82
CA LEU A 210 -9.58 -9.89 -0.13
C LEU A 210 -11.08 -10.13 0.08
N LYS A 211 -11.49 -11.36 0.45
CA LYS A 211 -12.90 -11.72 0.70
C LYS A 211 -13.47 -11.19 2.01
N GLY A 212 -12.64 -10.55 2.84
CA GLY A 212 -13.05 -10.05 4.15
C GLY A 212 -13.16 -11.14 5.23
N ALA A 213 -12.87 -12.40 4.89
CA ALA A 213 -13.13 -13.58 5.74
C ALA A 213 -12.29 -13.66 7.02
N THR A 214 -11.30 -12.78 7.16
CA THR A 214 -10.43 -12.71 8.34
C THR A 214 -10.45 -11.32 8.98
N VAL A 215 -11.27 -10.40 8.49
CA VAL A 215 -11.10 -8.97 8.79
C VAL A 215 -11.54 -8.62 10.20
N GLU A 216 -12.58 -9.20 10.79
CA GLU A 216 -12.98 -8.90 12.18
C GLU A 216 -11.99 -9.45 13.22
N GLU A 217 -11.58 -10.73 13.10
CA GLU A 217 -10.64 -11.38 14.02
C GLU A 217 -9.21 -10.83 13.87
N LEU A 218 -8.78 -10.58 12.63
CA LEU A 218 -7.54 -9.87 12.37
C LEU A 218 -7.65 -8.42 12.83
N LYS A 219 -8.74 -7.67 12.62
CA LYS A 219 -8.88 -6.30 13.17
C LYS A 219 -8.68 -6.25 14.68
N GLU A 220 -9.16 -7.24 15.43
CA GLU A 220 -8.90 -7.32 16.88
C GLU A 220 -7.44 -7.64 17.22
N ALA A 221 -6.83 -8.61 16.53
CA ALA A 221 -5.40 -8.91 16.66
C ALA A 221 -4.49 -7.74 16.20
N LEU A 222 -4.94 -6.98 15.20
CA LEU A 222 -4.29 -5.82 14.61
C LEU A 222 -4.52 -4.54 15.42
N ALA A 223 -5.65 -4.37 16.11
CA ALA A 223 -5.88 -3.28 17.06
C ALA A 223 -4.97 -3.43 18.29
N LYS A 224 -4.61 -4.67 18.65
CA LYS A 224 -3.57 -4.97 19.65
C LYS A 224 -2.15 -4.71 19.13
N SER A 225 -1.94 -4.74 17.81
CA SER A 225 -0.66 -4.38 17.18
C SER A 225 -0.49 -2.87 17.11
N LYS A 226 0.36 -2.31 17.98
CA LYS A 226 0.72 -0.88 17.99
C LYS A 226 1.18 -0.37 16.61
N LEU A 227 1.80 -1.24 15.80
CA LEU A 227 2.30 -0.88 14.47
C LEU A 227 1.15 -0.56 13.50
N LEU A 228 0.04 -1.32 13.52
CA LEU A 228 -1.10 -1.03 12.65
C LEU A 228 -1.96 0.11 13.19
N ALA A 229 -2.04 0.34 14.50
CA ALA A 229 -2.63 1.56 15.05
C ALA A 229 -1.89 2.80 14.51
N VAL A 230 -0.56 2.83 14.61
CA VAL A 230 0.23 3.92 14.02
C VAL A 230 0.10 3.94 12.50
N ALA A 231 0.06 2.78 11.83
CA ALA A 231 -0.18 2.66 10.41
C ALA A 231 -1.54 3.25 10.00
N THR A 232 -2.62 3.02 10.74
CA THR A 232 -3.99 3.41 10.35
C THR A 232 -4.46 4.76 10.91
N GLU A 233 -3.90 5.22 12.03
CA GLU A 233 -4.28 6.47 12.71
C GLU A 233 -3.99 7.73 11.88
N ARG A 234 -3.06 7.67 10.90
CA ARG A 234 -2.52 8.85 10.21
C ARG A 234 -2.52 8.82 8.68
N TRP A 235 -3.41 8.04 8.05
CA TRP A 235 -3.72 8.20 6.62
C TRP A 235 -4.97 9.05 6.36
N ARG A 236 -5.33 9.97 7.27
CA ARG A 236 -6.31 11.00 6.93
C ARG A 236 -5.71 11.86 5.83
N LYS A 237 -6.47 12.03 4.72
CA LYS A 237 -6.19 12.96 3.61
C LYS A 237 -5.53 14.22 4.19
N GLY A 238 -4.44 14.68 3.58
CA GLY A 238 -3.85 15.98 3.90
C GLY A 238 -4.97 17.01 4.00
N PHE A 239 -5.23 17.48 5.22
CA PHE A 239 -6.16 18.55 5.46
C PHE A 239 -5.48 19.81 4.93
N VAL A 240 -5.97 20.34 3.81
CA VAL A 240 -6.06 21.79 3.70
C VAL A 240 -7.03 22.20 4.80
N MET A 241 -6.52 22.97 5.76
CA MET A 241 -7.28 23.53 6.87
C MET A 241 -8.56 24.19 6.33
N ASN A 242 -9.71 23.72 6.77
CA ASN A 242 -10.87 24.59 6.93
C ASN A 242 -11.48 24.32 8.30
N SER A 243 -11.70 25.42 9.02
CA SER A 243 -12.22 25.50 10.37
C SER A 243 -13.67 25.03 10.40
N GLN A 244 -13.91 23.78 10.81
CA GLN A 244 -15.10 23.38 11.57
C GLN A 244 -15.00 21.89 11.93
N ASN A 245 -14.75 21.65 13.22
CA ASN A 245 -14.76 20.34 13.87
C ASN A 245 -16.11 19.64 13.69
N LYS A 246 -16.17 18.59 12.88
CA LYS A 246 -17.11 17.47 13.06
C LYS A 246 -16.40 16.15 12.75
N HIS A 247 -16.50 15.21 13.69
CA HIS A 247 -16.01 13.83 13.53
C HIS A 247 -16.77 13.15 12.38
N ILE A 248 -16.12 12.98 11.24
CA ILE A 248 -16.67 12.23 10.10
C ILE A 248 -16.16 10.79 10.22
N LYS A 249 -17.08 9.81 10.31
CA LYS A 249 -16.78 8.38 10.24
C LYS A 249 -15.93 8.10 8.98
N PRO A 250 -14.93 7.20 9.02
CA PRO A 250 -14.16 6.85 7.84
C PRO A 250 -15.08 6.17 6.82
N ILE A 251 -15.46 6.92 5.78
CA ILE A 251 -16.20 6.39 4.63
C ILE A 251 -15.15 5.80 3.69
N SER A 252 -15.27 4.51 3.38
CA SER A 252 -14.40 3.83 2.43
C SER A 252 -14.64 4.42 1.04
N ILE A 253 -13.61 5.00 0.42
CA ILE A 253 -13.72 5.62 -0.91
C ILE A 253 -13.00 4.74 -1.93
N VAL A 254 -13.70 4.33 -2.97
CA VAL A 254 -13.16 3.52 -4.06
C VAL A 254 -13.32 4.25 -5.38
N GLU A 255 -12.30 4.15 -6.23
CA GLU A 255 -12.36 4.65 -7.59
C GLU A 255 -13.03 3.61 -8.49
N ILE A 256 -14.04 4.05 -9.24
CA ILE A 256 -14.81 3.22 -10.15
C ILE A 256 -14.82 3.82 -11.55
N ALA A 257 -15.02 2.99 -12.55
CA ALA A 257 -15.24 3.42 -13.92
C ALA A 257 -16.70 3.87 -14.13
N LEU A 258 -16.95 4.71 -15.13
CA LEU A 258 -18.30 5.18 -15.47
C LEU A 258 -19.35 4.07 -15.64
N PRO A 259 -19.07 2.92 -16.29
CA PRO A 259 -20.04 1.83 -16.41
C PRO A 259 -20.45 1.21 -15.06
N GLN A 260 -19.67 1.43 -14.00
CA GLN A 260 -19.95 0.91 -12.66
C GLN A 260 -20.82 1.87 -11.84
N LEU A 261 -21.02 3.11 -12.30
CA LEU A 261 -21.84 4.10 -11.62
C LEU A 261 -23.32 3.74 -11.79
N LYS A 262 -24.00 3.41 -10.69
CA LYS A 262 -25.43 3.05 -10.68
C LYS A 262 -26.24 4.05 -9.87
N VAL A 263 -27.52 4.19 -10.24
CA VAL A 263 -28.50 4.96 -9.47
C VAL A 263 -28.53 4.45 -8.03
N GLY A 264 -28.56 5.37 -7.07
CA GLY A 264 -28.55 5.10 -5.64
C GLY A 264 -27.17 5.00 -5.01
N MET A 265 -26.07 4.95 -5.78
CA MET A 265 -24.72 4.98 -5.22
C MET A 265 -24.40 6.34 -4.60
N LYS A 266 -23.69 6.35 -3.46
CA LYS A 266 -23.14 7.58 -2.89
C LYS A 266 -21.79 7.87 -3.51
N VAL A 267 -21.62 9.03 -4.10
CA VAL A 267 -20.39 9.50 -4.72
C VAL A 267 -19.70 10.50 -3.79
N ASP A 268 -18.44 10.26 -3.41
CA ASP A 268 -17.61 11.27 -2.72
C ASP A 268 -17.31 12.39 -3.71
N ARG A 269 -16.70 12.05 -4.85
CA ARG A 269 -16.24 13.03 -5.85
C ARG A 269 -16.21 12.45 -7.26
N ILE A 270 -16.59 13.24 -8.25
CA ILE A 270 -16.33 13.00 -9.68
C ILE A 270 -15.40 14.08 -10.17
N TYR A 271 -14.28 13.67 -10.77
CA TYR A 271 -13.31 14.55 -11.39
C TYR A 271 -13.31 14.35 -12.90
N PHE A 272 -13.18 15.44 -13.64
CA PHE A 272 -13.04 15.43 -15.08
C PHE A 272 -11.86 16.33 -15.48
N GLY A 273 -10.87 15.78 -16.20
CA GLY A 273 -9.67 16.54 -16.56
C GLY A 273 -8.92 17.15 -15.36
N GLY A 274 -9.00 16.51 -14.18
CA GLY A 274 -8.43 17.02 -12.92
C GLY A 274 -9.29 18.04 -12.17
N GLN A 275 -10.38 18.54 -12.75
CA GLN A 275 -11.31 19.47 -12.09
C GLN A 275 -12.46 18.72 -11.41
N LEU A 276 -12.84 19.17 -10.22
CA LEU A 276 -13.96 18.60 -9.46
C LEU A 276 -15.28 18.99 -10.11
N TYR A 277 -16.06 17.99 -10.53
CA TYR A 277 -17.34 18.19 -11.20
C TYR A 277 -18.54 17.97 -10.25
N ILE A 278 -18.55 16.85 -9.52
CA ILE A 278 -19.61 16.53 -8.54
C ILE A 278 -18.95 16.13 -7.22
N ARG A 279 -19.58 16.49 -6.10
CA ARG A 279 -19.15 16.09 -4.75
C ARG A 279 -20.35 15.76 -3.88
N ASN A 280 -20.21 14.74 -3.02
CA ASN A 280 -21.17 14.35 -1.98
C ASN A 280 -22.61 14.19 -2.51
N CYS A 281 -22.80 13.33 -3.50
CA CYS A 281 -24.08 13.19 -4.19
C CYS A 281 -24.58 11.73 -4.15
N VAL A 282 -25.90 11.53 -4.19
CA VAL A 282 -26.52 10.24 -4.50
C VAL A 282 -26.83 10.23 -5.99
N VAL A 283 -26.33 9.23 -6.69
CA VAL A 283 -26.48 9.12 -8.14
C VAL A 283 -27.95 8.94 -8.50
N ASP A 284 -28.47 9.80 -9.37
CA ASP A 284 -29.73 9.61 -10.08
C ASP A 284 -29.48 9.41 -11.58
N GLN A 285 -30.54 9.14 -12.34
CA GLN A 285 -30.41 8.90 -13.78
C GLN A 285 -29.88 10.13 -14.53
N SER A 286 -30.24 11.34 -14.09
CA SER A 286 -29.77 12.60 -14.69
C SER A 286 -28.26 12.76 -14.55
N ILE A 287 -27.69 12.39 -13.41
CA ILE A 287 -26.24 12.41 -13.16
C ILE A 287 -25.53 11.42 -14.06
N ILE A 288 -26.04 10.19 -14.20
CA ILE A 288 -25.45 9.19 -15.11
C ILE A 288 -25.45 9.72 -16.54
N ASP A 289 -26.58 10.25 -17.00
CA ASP A 289 -26.72 10.76 -18.37
C ASP A 289 -25.78 11.96 -18.62
N ASN A 290 -25.66 12.89 -17.67
CA ASN A 290 -24.79 14.05 -17.77
C ASN A 290 -23.30 13.67 -17.79
N VAL A 291 -22.87 12.79 -16.88
CA VAL A 291 -21.48 12.33 -16.84
C VAL A 291 -21.14 11.50 -18.09
N THR A 292 -22.09 10.73 -18.60
CA THR A 292 -21.92 9.96 -19.85
C THR A 292 -21.83 10.85 -21.08
N LYS A 293 -22.63 11.92 -21.17
CA LYS A 293 -22.52 12.91 -22.24
C LYS A 293 -21.17 13.64 -22.21
N LEU A 294 -20.71 14.03 -21.01
CA LEU A 294 -19.41 14.69 -20.84
C LEU A 294 -18.23 13.81 -21.24
N ALA A 295 -18.25 12.53 -20.84
CA ALA A 295 -17.22 11.56 -21.21
C ALA A 295 -17.15 11.35 -22.74
N LYS A 296 -18.29 11.35 -23.44
CA LYS A 296 -18.35 11.24 -24.90
C LYS A 296 -17.81 12.48 -25.62
N ASN A 297 -18.04 13.68 -25.09
CA ASN A 297 -17.68 14.93 -25.76
C ASN A 297 -16.22 15.35 -25.55
N TYR A 298 -15.58 14.94 -24.45
CA TYR A 298 -14.25 15.48 -24.05
C TYR A 298 -13.21 14.39 -23.71
N GLY A 299 -13.51 13.11 -23.94
CA GLY A 299 -12.57 11.98 -23.77
C GLY A 299 -12.54 11.35 -22.37
N ASN A 300 -11.84 10.22 -22.24
CA ASN A 300 -11.89 9.30 -21.08
C ASN A 300 -11.12 9.75 -19.81
N ASN A 301 -10.87 11.05 -19.61
CA ASN A 301 -10.18 11.57 -18.43
C ASN A 301 -11.13 11.79 -17.24
N LEU A 302 -11.94 10.77 -16.92
CA LEU A 302 -12.94 10.78 -15.86
C LEU A 302 -12.48 9.89 -14.70
N ILE A 303 -12.43 10.45 -13.50
CA ILE A 303 -12.16 9.72 -12.26
C ILE A 303 -13.40 9.82 -11.37
N ILE A 304 -14.03 8.69 -11.06
CA ILE A 304 -15.22 8.63 -10.21
C ILE A 304 -14.83 7.98 -8.90
N LYS A 305 -14.97 8.69 -7.78
CA LYS A 305 -14.70 8.18 -6.43
C LYS A 305 -16.00 8.04 -5.67
N ILE A 306 -16.41 6.80 -5.38
CA ILE A 306 -17.63 6.49 -4.64
C ILE A 306 -17.37 6.19 -3.17
N CYS A 307 -18.35 6.56 -2.34
CA CYS A 307 -18.45 6.16 -0.95
C CYS A 307 -19.07 4.76 -0.87
N LEU A 308 -18.32 3.78 -0.36
CA LEU A 308 -18.86 2.51 0.07
C LEU A 308 -19.50 2.68 1.45
N ASP A 309 -20.71 3.23 1.48
CA ASP A 309 -21.66 2.92 2.54
C ASP A 309 -22.51 1.75 2.04
N VAL A 310 -22.03 0.53 2.24
CA VAL A 310 -22.90 -0.64 2.17
C VAL A 310 -23.62 -0.67 3.51
N LYS A 311 -24.94 -0.47 3.50
CA LYS A 311 -25.78 -0.81 4.65
C LYS A 311 -25.68 -2.30 4.94
#